data_AF-A0A832CKK2-F1
#
_entry.id   AF-A0A832CKK2-F1
#
_cell.length_a   1.000
_cell.length_b   1.000
_cell.length_c   1.000
_cell.angle_alpha   90.00
_cell.angle_beta   90.00
_cell.angle_gamma   90.00
#
_symmetry.space_group_name_H-M   'P 1'
#
loop_
_entity.id
_entity.type
_entity.pdbx_description
1 polymer ?
#
loop_
_entity_poly.entity_id
_entity_poly.type
_entity_poly.pdbx_seq_one_letter_code
_entity_poly.pdbx_strand_id
1 'polypeptide(L)'
;VFESDEEIIRAFIERAKIFDLSFKSFSEIDLERLRKVIDESREVRREVKLIKPALFIVESPTKAKQIARFFGKPGIRVIDSVPVYEVPTENYLLLITATLGHFTDLVTNGGFHGVEGFTPIYTTIKRCKNCGTQFTESTCPKCKGNEFEDSRRIISTLRKVAEEAEVVIIGTDPDAEGEKICWDLRCLLCGEIKRAEFHEVTKRAIVSALKELKQPNLNLVKSQILRRIEDRWIGFELSQKLQNNFGRKNLSAGRAQTPVLGWIIDRYRESRKKKTIAVLQDLDITLELETSEKELNVKVELIEQRVEKRTPLPPYTTNSLLFDANAILKISTKQTMQIAQDLFENGLITYHRTDSTRVSEVGMNIAKEFLGEHFQGREWFSEGAHECIRPTRAIDRNSLERLIYEQILVVENFTWMHFALYDLIFRRFMASQCRDFEVTVKKFRIYVNGKEFEEERIVNANGNAYDLFKSVWVRKDLNPGIYRTKVEIRKVPVASLLTQAELIKLMKERGIGRPSTYATIVDKLFSRNYVIEKNGKLIPTKDGIEVYEYLVANYERFISENRTKALEEKMDAIERGEMDYLEALKELYEEIKLIR
;
A
#
# COMPACT_ATOMS: atom_id res chain seq x y z
N VAL A 1 -1.69 -37.89 -16.88
CA VAL A 1 -0.32 -38.07 -17.42
C VAL A 1 -0.03 -39.55 -17.29
N PHE A 2 0.26 -40.26 -18.39
CA PHE A 2 0.71 -41.66 -18.30
C PHE A 2 2.22 -41.66 -18.10
N GLU A 3 2.61 -41.46 -16.85
CA GLU A 3 3.99 -41.44 -16.39
C GLU A 3 4.07 -42.38 -15.18
N SER A 4 5.17 -43.09 -15.03
CA SER A 4 5.40 -44.04 -13.93
C SER A 4 6.32 -43.48 -12.85
N ASP A 5 7.16 -42.50 -13.20
CA ASP A 5 8.06 -41.85 -12.24
C ASP A 5 7.31 -40.81 -11.39
N GLU A 6 7.13 -41.11 -10.11
CA GLU A 6 6.42 -40.23 -9.17
C GLU A 6 7.12 -38.88 -8.96
N GLU A 7 8.45 -38.82 -9.04
CA GLU A 7 9.20 -37.57 -8.89
C GLU A 7 8.97 -36.68 -10.10
N ILE A 8 9.00 -37.24 -11.31
CA ILE A 8 8.69 -36.51 -12.55
C ILE A 8 7.24 -36.02 -12.54
N ILE A 9 6.28 -36.87 -12.13
CA ILE A 9 4.87 -36.47 -12.02
C ILE A 9 4.72 -35.31 -11.05
N ARG A 10 5.33 -35.41 -9.86
CA ARG A 10 5.26 -34.35 -8.84
C ARG A 10 5.88 -33.06 -9.38
N ALA A 11 7.07 -33.11 -9.97
CA ALA A 11 7.73 -31.95 -10.55
C ALA A 11 6.91 -31.32 -11.69
N PHE A 12 6.29 -32.15 -12.53
CA PHE A 12 5.43 -31.69 -13.62
C PHE A 12 4.17 -31.01 -13.10
N ILE A 13 3.48 -31.61 -12.11
CA ILE A 13 2.27 -31.04 -11.50
C ILE A 13 2.61 -29.70 -10.84
N GLU A 14 3.67 -29.63 -10.04
CA GLU A 14 4.11 -28.39 -9.39
C GLU A 14 4.42 -27.29 -10.41
N ARG A 15 5.11 -27.63 -11.51
CA ARG A 15 5.40 -26.67 -12.58
C ARG A 15 4.14 -26.26 -13.34
N ALA A 16 3.22 -27.17 -13.58
CA ALA A 16 2.00 -26.90 -14.34
C ALA A 16 1.01 -26.01 -13.59
N LYS A 17 0.99 -26.07 -12.24
CA LYS A 17 0.21 -25.15 -11.40
C LYS A 17 0.56 -23.68 -11.63
N ILE A 18 1.81 -23.37 -12.01
CA ILE A 18 2.26 -22.01 -12.32
C ILE A 18 1.49 -21.42 -13.52
N PHE A 19 1.06 -22.28 -14.44
CA PHE A 19 0.24 -21.93 -15.60
C PHE A 19 -1.27 -21.97 -15.29
N ASP A 20 -1.64 -21.95 -14.00
CA ASP A 20 -3.00 -22.05 -13.49
C ASP A 20 -3.72 -23.34 -13.95
N LEU A 21 -2.97 -24.43 -14.20
CA LEU A 21 -3.50 -25.75 -14.56
C LEU A 21 -3.68 -26.63 -13.32
N SER A 22 -4.82 -27.32 -13.23
CA SER A 22 -5.11 -28.30 -12.17
C SER A 22 -5.15 -29.72 -12.74
N PHE A 23 -4.62 -30.67 -11.97
CA PHE A 23 -4.59 -32.10 -12.32
C PHE A 23 -5.47 -32.87 -11.35
N LYS A 24 -6.26 -33.79 -11.89
CA LYS A 24 -7.05 -34.75 -11.11
C LYS A 24 -6.49 -36.15 -11.29
N SER A 25 -6.64 -36.99 -10.27
CA SER A 25 -6.32 -38.41 -10.39
C SER A 25 -7.28 -39.06 -11.39
N PHE A 26 -6.79 -40.06 -12.14
CA PHE A 26 -7.64 -40.81 -13.08
C PHE A 26 -8.85 -41.45 -12.37
N SER A 27 -8.68 -41.87 -11.12
CA SER A 27 -9.75 -42.46 -10.29
C SER A 27 -10.88 -41.46 -9.95
N GLU A 28 -10.63 -40.16 -10.05
CA GLU A 28 -11.61 -39.10 -9.77
C GLU A 28 -12.37 -38.66 -11.03
N ILE A 29 -12.04 -39.24 -12.20
CA ILE A 29 -12.60 -38.85 -13.49
C ILE A 29 -13.75 -39.79 -13.87
N ASP A 30 -14.94 -39.21 -14.03
CA ASP A 30 -16.06 -39.88 -14.68
C ASP A 30 -15.89 -39.81 -16.21
N LEU A 31 -15.46 -40.93 -16.80
CA LEU A 31 -15.16 -41.02 -18.24
C LEU A 31 -16.41 -40.89 -19.12
N GLU A 32 -17.57 -41.38 -18.67
CA GLU A 32 -18.82 -41.27 -19.43
C GLU A 32 -19.29 -39.82 -19.48
N ARG A 33 -19.27 -39.15 -18.32
CA ARG A 33 -19.58 -37.72 -18.26
C ARG A 33 -18.58 -36.90 -19.08
N LEU A 34 -17.29 -37.19 -18.99
CA LEU A 34 -16.27 -36.46 -19.75
C LEU A 34 -16.47 -36.63 -21.26
N ARG A 35 -16.74 -37.87 -21.71
CA ARG A 35 -17.07 -38.15 -23.10
C ARG A 35 -18.30 -37.37 -23.55
N LYS A 36 -19.37 -37.39 -22.75
CA LYS A 36 -20.60 -36.64 -23.04
C LYS A 36 -20.33 -35.13 -23.16
N VAL A 37 -19.58 -34.54 -22.23
CA VAL A 37 -19.19 -33.11 -22.30
C VAL A 37 -18.38 -32.79 -23.55
N ILE A 38 -17.44 -33.67 -23.94
CA ILE A 38 -16.63 -33.49 -25.15
C ILE A 38 -17.52 -33.56 -26.39
N ASP A 39 -18.40 -34.55 -26.49
CA ASP A 39 -19.28 -34.74 -27.63
C ASP A 39 -20.30 -33.58 -27.75
N GLU A 40 -20.93 -33.18 -26.64
CA GLU A 40 -21.80 -31.98 -26.58
C GLU A 40 -21.05 -30.71 -27.01
N SER A 41 -19.81 -30.51 -26.55
CA SER A 41 -19.01 -29.33 -26.94
C SER A 41 -18.66 -29.30 -28.43
N ARG A 42 -18.63 -30.46 -29.10
CA ARG A 42 -18.40 -30.59 -30.54
C ARG A 42 -19.68 -30.35 -31.34
N GLU A 43 -20.84 -30.73 -30.82
CA GLU A 43 -22.14 -30.46 -31.43
C GLU A 43 -22.51 -28.97 -31.39
N VAL A 44 -22.23 -28.29 -30.26
CA VAL A 44 -22.49 -26.85 -30.06
C VAL A 44 -21.73 -25.96 -31.07
N ARG A 45 -20.66 -26.45 -31.71
CA ARG A 45 -19.91 -25.68 -32.73
C ARG A 45 -20.72 -25.31 -33.98
N ARG A 46 -21.95 -25.80 -34.15
CA ARG A 46 -22.80 -25.42 -35.28
C ARG A 46 -23.46 -24.04 -35.11
N GLU A 47 -23.60 -23.52 -33.89
CA GLU A 47 -23.99 -22.12 -33.65
C GLU A 47 -22.74 -21.27 -33.40
N VAL A 48 -22.42 -20.36 -34.33
CA VAL A 48 -21.25 -19.48 -34.20
C VAL A 48 -21.50 -18.47 -33.08
N LYS A 49 -20.93 -18.71 -31.90
CA LYS A 49 -20.89 -17.73 -30.81
C LYS A 49 -19.98 -16.58 -31.24
N LEU A 50 -20.58 -15.45 -31.64
CA LEU A 50 -19.85 -14.25 -32.07
C LEU A 50 -19.05 -13.67 -30.90
N ILE A 51 -17.72 -13.74 -31.01
CA ILE A 51 -16.79 -13.05 -30.12
C ILE A 51 -16.91 -11.55 -30.44
N LYS A 52 -17.28 -10.75 -29.44
CA LYS A 52 -17.50 -9.30 -29.59
C LYS A 52 -16.23 -8.50 -29.26
N PRO A 53 -15.90 -7.43 -29.98
CA PRO A 53 -14.80 -6.56 -29.60
C PRO A 53 -15.16 -5.78 -28.33
N ALA A 54 -14.26 -5.82 -27.35
CA ALA A 54 -14.40 -5.09 -26.10
C ALA A 54 -13.11 -4.33 -25.76
N LEU A 55 -13.23 -3.03 -25.53
CA LEU A 55 -12.11 -2.18 -25.12
C LEU A 55 -11.90 -2.32 -23.62
N PHE A 56 -10.74 -2.83 -23.20
CA PHE A 56 -10.39 -3.00 -21.79
C PHE A 56 -9.33 -1.97 -21.38
N ILE A 57 -9.70 -1.01 -20.54
CA ILE A 57 -8.85 0.12 -20.16
C ILE A 57 -8.33 -0.05 -18.73
N VAL A 58 -7.02 0.06 -18.55
CA VAL A 58 -6.36 0.08 -17.23
C VAL A 58 -5.56 1.37 -17.02
N GLU A 59 -5.04 1.61 -15.82
CA GLU A 59 -4.27 2.82 -15.52
C GLU A 59 -2.81 2.75 -15.96
N SER A 60 -2.17 1.57 -15.90
CA SER A 60 -0.73 1.39 -16.12
C SER A 60 -0.38 0.51 -17.34
N PRO A 61 0.71 0.82 -18.08
CA PRO A 61 1.17 -0.01 -19.19
C PRO A 61 1.58 -1.43 -18.78
N THR A 62 2.17 -1.59 -17.59
CA THR A 62 2.58 -2.89 -17.05
C THR A 62 1.37 -3.79 -16.93
N LYS A 63 0.29 -3.30 -16.29
CA LYS A 63 -0.95 -4.05 -16.12
C LYS A 63 -1.58 -4.41 -17.47
N ALA A 64 -1.60 -3.49 -18.43
CA ALA A 64 -2.12 -3.76 -19.77
C ALA A 64 -1.40 -4.93 -20.45
N LYS A 65 -0.06 -4.94 -20.40
CA LYS A 65 0.76 -6.02 -20.97
C LYS A 65 0.57 -7.34 -20.23
N GLN A 66 0.55 -7.32 -18.90
CA GLN A 66 0.38 -8.54 -18.10
C GLN A 66 -0.97 -9.19 -18.36
N ILE A 67 -2.05 -8.40 -18.37
CA ILE A 67 -3.39 -8.90 -18.69
C ILE A 67 -3.43 -9.49 -20.10
N ALA A 68 -2.84 -8.80 -21.09
CA ALA A 68 -2.79 -9.30 -22.46
C ALA A 68 -2.06 -10.65 -22.57
N ARG A 69 -0.96 -10.83 -21.82
CA ARG A 69 -0.17 -12.08 -21.78
C ARG A 69 -0.92 -13.28 -21.20
N PHE A 70 -1.90 -13.08 -20.31
CA PHE A 70 -2.69 -14.18 -19.72
C PHE A 70 -3.50 -14.98 -20.75
N PHE A 71 -3.83 -14.35 -21.88
CA PHE A 71 -4.63 -14.93 -22.95
C PHE A 71 -3.80 -15.33 -24.18
N GLY A 72 -2.47 -15.18 -24.12
CA GLY A 72 -1.54 -15.60 -25.17
C GLY A 72 -0.60 -14.47 -25.60
N LYS A 73 -0.06 -14.58 -26.81
CA LYS A 73 0.77 -13.52 -27.42
C LYS A 73 -0.16 -12.51 -28.11
N PRO A 74 -0.31 -11.28 -27.59
CA PRO A 74 -1.23 -10.31 -28.18
C PRO A 74 -0.69 -9.74 -29.50
N GLY A 75 -1.60 -9.37 -30.40
CA GLY A 75 -1.31 -8.42 -31.46
C GLY A 75 -1.08 -7.03 -30.86
N ILE A 76 -0.24 -6.20 -31.48
CA ILE A 76 0.02 -4.84 -31.00
C ILE A 76 -0.29 -3.87 -32.12
N ARG A 77 -1.28 -3.00 -31.90
CA ARG A 77 -1.54 -1.82 -32.72
C ARG A 77 -1.05 -0.58 -31.98
N VAL A 78 -0.51 0.37 -32.72
CA VAL A 78 -0.09 1.66 -32.17
C VAL A 78 -0.93 2.74 -32.83
N ILE A 79 -1.82 3.36 -32.06
CA ILE A 79 -2.72 4.41 -32.53
C ILE A 79 -2.31 5.69 -31.82
N ASP A 80 -1.96 6.73 -32.58
CA ASP A 80 -1.42 7.99 -32.04
C ASP A 80 -0.35 7.74 -30.96
N SER A 81 0.60 6.84 -31.22
CA SER A 81 1.65 6.37 -30.29
C SER A 81 1.18 5.88 -28.89
N VAL A 82 -0.08 5.47 -28.77
CA VAL A 82 -0.60 4.69 -27.64
C VAL A 82 -0.72 3.22 -28.09
N PRO A 83 -0.12 2.26 -27.36
CA PRO A 83 -0.24 0.85 -27.69
C PRO A 83 -1.63 0.30 -27.29
N VAL A 84 -2.18 -0.52 -28.17
CA VAL A 84 -3.41 -1.30 -27.96
C VAL A 84 -3.05 -2.77 -28.21
N TYR A 85 -3.23 -3.59 -27.19
CA TYR A 85 -2.94 -5.02 -27.23
C TYR A 85 -4.21 -5.79 -27.55
N GLU A 86 -4.21 -6.55 -28.64
CA GLU A 86 -5.37 -7.30 -29.10
C GLU A 86 -5.20 -8.78 -28.77
N VAL A 87 -6.16 -9.34 -28.03
CA VAL A 87 -6.10 -10.77 -27.66
C VAL A 87 -7.50 -11.39 -27.63
N PRO A 88 -7.71 -12.54 -28.29
CA PRO A 88 -8.98 -13.25 -28.24
C PRO A 88 -9.14 -13.97 -26.88
N THR A 89 -10.36 -13.93 -26.36
CA THR A 89 -10.78 -14.65 -25.15
C THR A 89 -12.04 -15.46 -25.47
N GLU A 90 -12.57 -16.19 -24.48
CA GLU A 90 -13.79 -17.01 -24.65
C GLU A 90 -15.02 -16.19 -25.08
N ASN A 91 -15.13 -14.93 -24.63
CA ASN A 91 -16.32 -14.09 -24.87
C ASN A 91 -16.01 -12.82 -25.66
N TYR A 92 -14.77 -12.34 -25.64
CA TYR A 92 -14.39 -11.04 -26.21
C TYR A 92 -13.11 -11.10 -27.05
N LEU A 93 -13.02 -10.27 -28.08
CA LEU A 93 -11.77 -9.80 -28.63
C LEU A 93 -11.36 -8.59 -27.79
N LEU A 94 -10.46 -8.78 -26.83
CA LEU A 94 -10.06 -7.72 -25.92
C LEU A 94 -9.07 -6.79 -26.61
N LEU A 95 -9.41 -5.51 -26.66
CA LEU A 95 -8.54 -4.40 -27.05
C LEU A 95 -8.03 -3.74 -25.77
N ILE A 96 -6.86 -4.13 -25.28
CA ILE A 96 -6.35 -3.71 -23.97
C ILE A 96 -5.44 -2.49 -24.12
N THR A 97 -5.68 -1.42 -23.36
CA THR A 97 -4.82 -0.23 -23.38
C THR A 97 -4.75 0.44 -22.01
N ALA A 98 -3.86 1.43 -21.86
CA ALA A 98 -3.58 2.10 -20.60
C ALA A 98 -3.77 3.62 -20.67
N THR A 99 -4.30 4.23 -19.61
CA THR A 99 -4.47 5.69 -19.52
C THR A 99 -3.22 6.45 -19.08
N LEU A 100 -2.19 5.76 -18.58
CA LEU A 100 -0.99 6.35 -17.95
C LEU A 100 -1.30 7.13 -16.66
N GLY A 101 -2.23 6.59 -15.86
CA GLY A 101 -2.75 7.23 -14.64
C GLY A 101 -3.90 8.20 -14.92
N HIS A 102 -4.01 9.25 -14.11
CA HIS A 102 -4.98 10.32 -14.35
C HIS A 102 -4.63 11.09 -15.62
N PHE A 103 -5.66 11.39 -16.42
CA PHE A 103 -5.56 12.19 -17.64
C PHE A 103 -6.37 13.50 -17.54
N THR A 104 -7.14 13.70 -16.48
CA THR A 104 -7.74 14.99 -16.13
C THR A 104 -7.42 15.37 -14.70
N ASP A 105 -7.41 16.68 -14.43
CA ASP A 105 -7.30 17.24 -13.08
C ASP A 105 -8.06 18.56 -12.99
N LEU A 106 -8.33 18.98 -11.75
CA LEU A 106 -9.05 20.20 -11.43
C LEU A 106 -8.26 21.41 -11.94
N VAL A 107 -8.91 22.29 -12.71
CA VAL A 107 -8.31 23.53 -13.21
C VAL A 107 -7.84 24.41 -12.05
N THR A 108 -6.84 25.26 -12.27
CA THR A 108 -6.35 26.22 -11.26
C THR A 108 -7.06 27.57 -11.34
N ASN A 109 -7.64 27.91 -12.50
CA ASN A 109 -8.28 29.19 -12.77
C ASN A 109 -9.80 29.04 -12.92
N GLY A 110 -10.54 30.09 -12.57
CA GLY A 110 -12.00 30.09 -12.62
C GLY A 110 -12.66 29.58 -11.34
N GLY A 111 -13.86 30.10 -11.03
CA GLY A 111 -14.56 29.84 -9.77
C GLY A 111 -13.68 30.08 -8.54
N PHE A 112 -13.91 29.29 -7.49
CA PHE A 112 -13.04 29.22 -6.32
C PHE A 112 -12.02 28.08 -6.50
N HIS A 113 -10.82 28.44 -6.99
CA HIS A 113 -9.70 27.53 -7.26
C HIS A 113 -10.07 26.31 -8.14
N GLY A 114 -10.92 26.53 -9.14
CA GLY A 114 -11.38 25.52 -10.10
C GLY A 114 -12.73 24.89 -9.80
N VAL A 115 -13.48 25.42 -8.82
CA VAL A 115 -14.83 24.97 -8.48
C VAL A 115 -15.81 26.13 -8.61
N GLU A 116 -16.82 25.99 -9.46
CA GLU A 116 -17.81 27.03 -9.75
C GLU A 116 -19.21 26.56 -9.31
N GLY A 117 -19.82 27.25 -8.34
CA GLY A 117 -21.12 26.82 -7.79
C GLY A 117 -21.13 25.37 -7.27
N PHE A 118 -20.05 24.94 -6.60
CA PHE A 118 -19.79 23.55 -6.18
C PHE A 118 -19.65 22.53 -7.32
N THR A 119 -19.52 22.99 -8.56
CA THR A 119 -19.23 22.17 -9.72
C THR A 119 -17.73 22.20 -10.01
N PRO A 120 -16.99 21.10 -9.82
CA PRO A 120 -15.56 21.04 -10.13
C PRO A 120 -15.32 21.04 -11.64
N ILE A 121 -14.41 21.90 -12.11
CA ILE A 121 -14.06 22.02 -13.52
C ILE A 121 -12.75 21.27 -13.78
N TYR A 122 -12.79 20.28 -14.65
CA TYR A 122 -11.63 19.48 -15.02
C TYR A 122 -11.09 19.85 -16.40
N THR A 123 -9.78 19.71 -16.57
CA THR A 123 -9.11 19.82 -17.87
C THR A 123 -8.06 18.73 -18.02
N THR A 124 -7.48 18.61 -19.21
CA THR A 124 -6.45 17.61 -19.49
C THR A 124 -5.16 17.92 -18.75
N ILE A 125 -4.55 16.87 -18.19
CA ILE A 125 -3.22 16.97 -17.57
C ILE A 125 -2.17 17.12 -18.66
N LYS A 126 -1.24 18.04 -18.44
CA LYS A 126 -0.06 18.27 -19.27
C LYS A 126 1.19 17.92 -18.48
N ARG A 127 2.17 17.32 -19.13
CA ARG A 127 3.49 17.04 -18.56
C ARG A 127 4.56 17.80 -19.31
N CYS A 128 5.30 18.66 -18.60
CA CYS A 128 6.36 19.46 -19.21
C CYS A 128 7.50 18.55 -19.70
N LYS A 129 7.93 18.71 -20.96
CA LYS A 129 9.06 17.95 -21.51
C LYS A 129 10.41 18.35 -20.90
N ASN A 130 10.54 19.60 -20.46
CA ASN A 130 11.80 20.11 -19.91
C ASN A 130 12.04 19.70 -18.46
N CYS A 131 11.01 19.75 -17.60
CA CYS A 131 11.17 19.56 -16.16
C CYS A 131 10.26 18.48 -15.55
N GLY A 132 9.47 17.79 -16.38
CA GLY A 132 8.61 16.69 -15.96
C GLY A 132 7.40 17.07 -15.10
N THR A 133 7.24 18.36 -14.77
CA THR A 133 6.14 18.83 -13.91
C THR A 133 4.79 18.63 -14.59
N GLN A 134 3.82 18.11 -13.85
CA GLN A 134 2.43 18.00 -14.29
C GLN A 134 1.65 19.27 -13.93
N PHE A 135 0.79 19.73 -14.85
CA PHE A 135 0.00 20.95 -14.68
C PHE A 135 -1.22 20.95 -15.60
N THR A 136 -2.19 21.83 -15.30
CA THR A 136 -3.43 22.02 -16.07
C THR A 136 -3.42 23.29 -16.93
N GLU A 137 -2.54 24.23 -16.62
CA GLU A 137 -2.42 25.55 -17.28
C GLU A 137 -1.87 25.46 -18.72
N SER A 138 -1.75 26.60 -19.40
CA SER A 138 -1.17 26.69 -20.75
C SER A 138 0.36 26.71 -20.77
N THR A 139 1.00 27.06 -19.65
CA THR A 139 2.46 27.15 -19.51
C THR A 139 2.92 26.41 -18.27
N CYS A 140 4.14 25.86 -18.29
CA CYS A 140 4.64 25.12 -17.13
C CYS A 140 4.83 26.06 -15.92
N PRO A 141 4.22 25.79 -14.75
CA PRO A 141 4.34 26.68 -13.60
C PRO A 141 5.76 26.74 -13.02
N LYS A 142 6.56 25.68 -13.22
CA LYS A 142 7.91 25.54 -12.65
C LYS A 142 8.99 26.16 -13.52
N CYS A 143 9.09 25.79 -14.79
CA CYS A 143 10.15 26.27 -15.69
C CYS A 143 9.68 27.30 -16.71
N LYS A 144 8.39 27.64 -16.75
CA LYS A 144 7.78 28.57 -17.71
C LYS A 144 7.94 28.16 -19.18
N GLY A 145 8.29 26.91 -19.45
CA GLY A 145 8.35 26.35 -20.80
C GLY A 145 6.96 26.05 -21.37
N ASN A 146 6.88 26.06 -22.70
CA ASN A 146 5.65 25.84 -23.47
C ASN A 146 5.60 24.46 -24.17
N GLU A 147 6.66 23.66 -24.03
CA GLU A 147 6.69 22.30 -24.57
C GLU A 147 6.20 21.28 -23.54
N PHE A 148 5.10 20.61 -23.87
CA PHE A 148 4.47 19.63 -23.02
C PHE A 148 3.81 18.50 -23.81
N GLU A 149 3.62 17.38 -23.13
CA GLU A 149 2.75 16.29 -23.58
C GLU A 149 1.37 16.49 -22.96
N ASP A 150 0.33 16.49 -23.80
CA ASP A 150 -1.06 16.66 -23.36
C ASP A 150 -1.78 15.32 -23.41
N SER A 151 -2.36 14.93 -22.27
CA SER A 151 -3.18 13.72 -22.13
C SER A 151 -4.45 13.72 -23.00
N ARG A 152 -4.82 14.86 -23.61
CA ARG A 152 -5.83 14.93 -24.67
C ARG A 152 -5.61 13.89 -25.77
N ARG A 153 -4.35 13.61 -26.11
CA ARG A 153 -3.99 12.60 -27.12
C ARG A 153 -4.39 11.18 -26.70
N ILE A 154 -4.32 10.89 -25.41
CA ILE A 154 -4.79 9.61 -24.87
C ILE A 154 -6.31 9.54 -25.03
N ILE A 155 -7.03 10.59 -24.65
CA ILE A 155 -8.50 10.67 -24.79
C ILE A 155 -8.92 10.50 -26.25
N SER A 156 -8.26 11.17 -27.19
CA SER A 156 -8.59 11.03 -28.62
C SER A 156 -8.37 9.60 -29.12
N THR A 157 -7.31 8.94 -28.65
CA THR A 157 -7.05 7.54 -28.99
C THR A 157 -8.12 6.62 -28.41
N LEU A 158 -8.44 6.78 -27.13
CA LEU A 158 -9.46 5.97 -26.46
C LEU A 158 -10.83 6.12 -27.12
N ARG A 159 -11.19 7.33 -27.60
CA ARG A 159 -12.43 7.55 -28.37
C ARG A 159 -12.45 6.75 -29.68
N LYS A 160 -11.36 6.82 -30.46
CA LYS A 160 -11.24 6.04 -31.71
C LYS A 160 -11.37 4.54 -31.47
N VAL A 161 -10.71 4.01 -30.44
CA VAL A 161 -10.77 2.57 -30.11
C VAL A 161 -12.13 2.19 -29.53
N ALA A 162 -12.78 3.09 -28.77
CA ALA A 162 -14.12 2.84 -28.24
C ALA A 162 -15.17 2.73 -29.36
N GLU A 163 -15.01 3.47 -30.46
CA GLU A 163 -15.88 3.36 -31.64
C GLU A 163 -15.74 1.99 -32.35
N GLU A 164 -14.61 1.31 -32.20
CA GLU A 164 -14.38 -0.05 -32.73
C GLU A 164 -14.95 -1.16 -31.80
N ALA A 165 -15.31 -0.83 -30.56
CA ALA A 165 -15.74 -1.79 -29.54
C ALA A 165 -17.25 -1.73 -29.28
N GLU A 166 -17.87 -2.88 -29.02
CA GLU A 166 -19.29 -2.92 -28.61
C GLU A 166 -19.48 -2.50 -27.15
N VAL A 167 -18.50 -2.81 -26.30
CA VAL A 167 -18.50 -2.50 -24.87
C VAL A 167 -17.12 -2.02 -24.43
N VAL A 168 -17.11 -1.02 -23.55
CA VAL A 168 -15.90 -0.52 -22.89
C VAL A 168 -15.90 -1.00 -21.45
N ILE A 169 -14.83 -1.66 -21.04
CA ILE A 169 -14.63 -2.24 -19.72
C ILE A 169 -13.45 -1.52 -19.05
N ILE A 170 -13.68 -0.95 -17.88
CA ILE A 170 -12.68 -0.19 -17.14
C ILE A 170 -12.19 -1.03 -15.95
N GLY A 171 -10.91 -1.42 -16.03
CA GLY A 171 -10.19 -2.25 -15.07
C GLY A 171 -9.16 -1.46 -14.26
N THR A 172 -9.50 -0.25 -13.82
CA THR A 172 -8.64 0.56 -12.94
C THR A 172 -8.55 -0.03 -11.53
N ASP A 173 -7.59 0.45 -10.74
CA ASP A 173 -7.40 0.03 -9.34
C ASP A 173 -8.69 0.07 -8.51
N PRO A 174 -8.89 -0.87 -7.57
CA PRO A 174 -10.11 -0.99 -6.78
C PRO A 174 -10.10 -0.01 -5.60
N ASP A 175 -9.96 1.28 -5.86
CA ASP A 175 -10.05 2.34 -4.85
C ASP A 175 -10.77 3.59 -5.40
N ALA A 176 -10.95 4.61 -4.55
CA ALA A 176 -11.63 5.84 -4.93
C ALA A 176 -10.91 6.61 -6.07
N GLU A 177 -9.57 6.52 -6.19
CA GLU A 177 -8.81 7.13 -7.29
C GLU A 177 -9.10 6.42 -8.62
N GLY A 178 -9.04 5.08 -8.62
CA GLY A 178 -9.39 4.26 -9.77
C GLY A 178 -10.85 4.42 -10.20
N GLU A 179 -11.76 4.62 -9.25
CA GLU A 179 -13.17 4.88 -9.52
C GLU A 179 -13.40 6.26 -10.14
N LYS A 180 -12.64 7.28 -9.71
CA LYS A 180 -12.64 8.58 -10.37
C LYS A 180 -12.15 8.50 -11.81
N ILE A 181 -11.07 7.76 -12.09
CA ILE A 181 -10.59 7.55 -13.47
C ILE A 181 -11.68 6.87 -14.30
N CYS A 182 -12.37 5.88 -13.72
CA CYS A 182 -13.49 5.22 -14.37
C CYS A 182 -14.62 6.19 -14.70
N TRP A 183 -14.96 7.08 -13.78
CA TRP A 183 -15.98 8.11 -14.00
C TRP A 183 -15.60 9.09 -15.11
N ASP A 184 -14.34 9.53 -15.15
CA ASP A 184 -13.86 10.43 -16.21
C ASP A 184 -13.97 9.80 -17.60
N LEU A 185 -13.55 8.54 -17.72
CA LEU A 185 -13.68 7.78 -18.97
C LEU A 185 -15.14 7.65 -19.35
N ARG A 186 -16.03 7.38 -18.38
CA ARG A 186 -17.47 7.31 -18.64
C ARG A 186 -18.04 8.61 -19.22
N CYS A 187 -17.59 9.76 -18.73
CA CYS A 187 -18.04 11.05 -19.23
C CYS A 187 -17.47 11.41 -20.61
N LEU A 188 -16.33 10.83 -21.00
CA LEU A 188 -15.58 11.23 -22.19
C LEU A 188 -15.70 10.28 -23.37
N LEU A 189 -16.06 9.02 -23.12
CA LEU A 189 -16.21 7.97 -24.12
C LEU A 189 -17.70 7.72 -24.42
N CYS A 190 -17.99 7.25 -25.63
CA CYS A 190 -19.32 6.79 -26.03
C CYS A 190 -19.44 5.26 -25.84
N GLY A 191 -20.67 4.75 -25.94
CA GLY A 191 -20.96 3.31 -25.87
C GLY A 191 -21.36 2.82 -24.48
N GLU A 192 -21.52 1.49 -24.36
CA GLU A 192 -21.81 0.86 -23.07
C GLU A 192 -20.53 0.73 -22.25
N ILE A 193 -20.50 1.37 -21.08
CA ILE A 193 -19.32 1.43 -20.21
C ILE A 193 -19.58 0.67 -18.92
N LYS A 194 -18.71 -0.28 -18.61
CA LYS A 194 -18.75 -1.14 -17.41
C LYS A 194 -17.46 -1.04 -16.60
N ARG A 195 -17.56 -1.38 -15.32
CA ARG A 195 -16.45 -1.46 -14.36
C ARG A 195 -16.11 -2.93 -14.09
N ALA A 196 -14.84 -3.30 -14.25
CA ALA A 196 -14.29 -4.60 -13.85
C ALA A 196 -13.40 -4.41 -12.62
N GLU A 197 -13.86 -4.86 -11.46
CA GLU A 197 -13.14 -4.74 -10.19
C GLU A 197 -12.35 -6.03 -9.91
N PHE A 198 -11.06 -5.89 -9.59
CA PHE A 198 -10.20 -7.01 -9.20
C PHE A 198 -9.11 -6.55 -8.23
N HIS A 199 -8.77 -7.39 -7.26
CA HIS A 199 -7.78 -7.10 -6.22
C HIS A 199 -6.42 -7.78 -6.44
N GLU A 200 -6.26 -8.51 -7.54
CA GLU A 200 -4.99 -9.11 -7.98
C GLU A 200 -4.94 -9.13 -9.51
N VAL A 201 -3.77 -8.89 -10.10
CA VAL A 201 -3.57 -8.98 -11.56
C VAL A 201 -3.23 -10.41 -11.93
N THR A 202 -4.23 -11.30 -11.92
CA THR A 202 -4.09 -12.72 -12.29
C THR A 202 -5.12 -13.12 -13.33
N LYS A 203 -4.84 -14.14 -14.15
CA LYS A 203 -5.79 -14.64 -15.16
C LYS A 203 -7.13 -14.98 -14.53
N ARG A 204 -7.11 -15.70 -13.40
CA ARG A 204 -8.32 -16.06 -12.63
C ARG A 204 -9.12 -14.83 -12.23
N ALA A 205 -8.48 -13.82 -11.64
CA ALA A 205 -9.17 -12.62 -11.17
C ALA A 205 -9.76 -11.81 -12.33
N ILE A 206 -9.04 -11.65 -13.44
CA ILE A 206 -9.54 -10.95 -14.63
C ILE A 206 -10.74 -11.69 -15.24
N VAL A 207 -10.66 -13.02 -15.38
CA VAL A 207 -11.78 -13.83 -15.90
C VAL A 207 -13.01 -13.73 -14.99
N SER A 208 -12.81 -13.71 -13.66
CA SER A 208 -13.89 -13.50 -12.70
C SER A 208 -14.51 -12.11 -12.84
N ALA A 209 -13.68 -11.06 -12.91
CA ALA A 209 -14.12 -9.68 -13.05
C ALA A 209 -14.90 -9.43 -14.36
N LEU A 210 -14.52 -10.09 -15.45
CA LEU A 210 -15.23 -10.03 -16.74
C LEU A 210 -16.61 -10.70 -16.69
N LYS A 211 -16.86 -11.62 -15.75
CA LYS A 211 -18.18 -12.24 -15.53
C LYS A 211 -19.09 -11.39 -14.63
N GLU A 212 -18.50 -10.56 -13.77
CA GLU A 212 -19.20 -9.77 -12.75
C GLU A 212 -19.03 -8.26 -12.99
N LEU A 213 -19.33 -7.81 -14.22
CA LEU A 213 -19.21 -6.41 -14.59
C LEU A 213 -20.24 -5.54 -13.85
N LYS A 214 -19.76 -4.44 -13.27
CA LYS A 214 -20.57 -3.50 -12.47
C LYS A 214 -20.72 -2.15 -13.16
N GLN A 215 -21.56 -1.29 -12.60
CA GLN A 215 -21.56 0.14 -12.92
C GLN A 215 -20.59 0.88 -12.00
N PRO A 216 -20.07 2.05 -12.41
CA PRO A 216 -19.21 2.84 -11.54
C PRO A 216 -19.93 3.29 -10.26
N ASN A 217 -19.23 3.23 -9.13
CA ASN A 217 -19.73 3.62 -7.82
C ASN A 217 -19.57 5.13 -7.61
N LEU A 218 -20.68 5.86 -7.72
CA LEU A 218 -20.72 7.32 -7.56
C LEU A 218 -20.31 7.81 -6.18
N ASN A 219 -20.47 7.02 -5.13
CA ASN A 219 -20.12 7.44 -3.77
C ASN A 219 -18.59 7.52 -3.60
N LEU A 220 -17.86 6.54 -4.12
CA LEU A 220 -16.39 6.57 -4.18
C LEU A 220 -15.89 7.77 -5.00
N VAL A 221 -16.54 8.05 -6.14
CA VAL A 221 -16.22 9.22 -6.98
C VAL A 221 -16.43 10.53 -6.19
N LYS A 222 -17.58 10.69 -5.51
CA LYS A 222 -17.89 11.88 -4.71
C LYS A 222 -16.88 12.09 -3.58
N SER A 223 -16.50 11.03 -2.87
CA SER A 223 -15.45 11.08 -1.84
C SER A 223 -14.12 11.54 -2.43
N GLN A 224 -13.70 10.96 -3.54
CA GLN A 224 -12.47 11.36 -4.22
C GLN A 224 -12.50 12.84 -4.63
N ILE A 225 -13.61 13.31 -5.19
CA ILE A 225 -13.78 14.70 -5.59
C ILE A 225 -13.71 15.62 -4.37
N LEU A 226 -14.40 15.31 -3.27
CA LEU A 226 -14.34 16.09 -2.04
C LEU A 226 -12.90 16.17 -1.52
N ARG A 227 -12.20 15.03 -1.44
CA ARG A 227 -10.78 14.98 -1.05
C ARG A 227 -9.91 15.86 -1.95
N ARG A 228 -10.13 15.82 -3.27
CA ARG A 228 -9.36 16.63 -4.23
C ARG A 228 -9.64 18.13 -4.11
N ILE A 229 -10.90 18.51 -3.95
CA ILE A 229 -11.32 19.91 -3.77
C ILE A 229 -10.74 20.46 -2.47
N GLU A 230 -10.79 19.67 -1.40
CA GLU A 230 -10.31 20.08 -0.09
C GLU A 230 -8.80 20.28 -0.04
N ASP A 231 -8.04 19.29 -0.55
CA ASP A 231 -6.59 19.42 -0.75
C ASP A 231 -6.24 20.65 -1.59
N ARG A 232 -7.08 20.97 -2.59
CA ARG A 232 -6.89 22.17 -3.41
C ARG A 232 -7.17 23.42 -2.61
N TRP A 233 -8.34 23.58 -2.00
CA TRP A 233 -8.74 24.82 -1.37
C TRP A 233 -7.86 25.15 -0.16
N ILE A 234 -7.73 24.23 0.80
CA ILE A 234 -6.93 24.47 2.01
C ILE A 234 -5.45 24.53 1.66
N GLY A 235 -4.99 23.58 0.82
CA GLY A 235 -3.60 23.52 0.42
C GLY A 235 -3.17 24.81 -0.28
N PHE A 236 -3.97 25.35 -1.19
CA PHE A 236 -3.62 26.56 -1.93
C PHE A 236 -3.70 27.81 -1.05
N GLU A 237 -4.78 28.00 -0.27
CA GLU A 237 -4.94 29.16 0.62
C GLU A 237 -3.82 29.22 1.67
N LEU A 238 -3.57 28.12 2.40
CA LEU A 238 -2.51 28.11 3.42
C LEU A 238 -1.12 28.21 2.80
N SER A 239 -0.89 27.60 1.63
CA SER A 239 0.38 27.75 0.91
C SER A 239 0.60 29.21 0.49
N GLN A 240 -0.41 29.92 0.01
CA GLN A 240 -0.27 31.34 -0.33
C GLN A 240 0.06 32.19 0.89
N LYS A 241 -0.61 31.98 2.04
CA LYS A 241 -0.30 32.69 3.29
C LYS A 241 1.15 32.46 3.71
N LEU A 242 1.63 31.22 3.65
CA LEU A 242 3.04 30.88 3.91
C LEU A 242 3.99 31.58 2.94
N GLN A 243 3.71 31.48 1.64
CA GLN A 243 4.59 32.05 0.60
C GLN A 243 4.69 33.57 0.73
N ASN A 244 3.59 34.24 1.08
CA ASN A 244 3.55 35.69 1.32
C ASN A 244 4.31 36.06 2.60
N ASN A 245 4.14 35.28 3.68
CA ASN A 245 4.80 35.57 4.96
C ASN A 245 6.32 35.34 4.90
N PHE A 246 6.77 34.25 4.28
CA PHE A 246 8.18 33.85 4.25
C PHE A 246 8.91 34.28 2.97
N GLY A 247 8.20 34.82 1.97
CA GLY A 247 8.78 35.25 0.68
C GLY A 247 9.28 34.11 -0.21
N ARG A 248 8.88 32.86 0.06
CA ARG A 248 9.41 31.66 -0.61
C ARG A 248 8.30 30.86 -1.28
N LYS A 249 8.34 30.76 -2.62
CA LYS A 249 7.31 30.07 -3.44
C LYS A 249 7.32 28.54 -3.34
N ASN A 250 8.35 27.94 -2.75
CA ASN A 250 8.48 26.50 -2.63
C ASN A 250 7.81 25.91 -1.37
N LEU A 251 7.23 26.75 -0.51
CA LEU A 251 6.51 26.33 0.69
C LEU A 251 5.10 25.83 0.35
N SER A 252 4.64 24.82 1.08
CA SER A 252 3.27 24.35 0.98
C SER A 252 2.74 23.88 2.33
N ALA A 253 1.48 24.18 2.61
CA ALA A 253 0.76 23.63 3.74
C ALA A 253 -0.28 22.59 3.27
N GLY A 254 -0.59 21.64 4.14
CA GLY A 254 -1.67 20.68 3.93
C GLY A 254 -2.18 20.17 5.27
N ARG A 255 -3.48 19.89 5.38
CA ARG A 255 -4.12 19.57 6.66
C ARG A 255 -3.48 18.40 7.39
N ALA A 256 -3.06 17.36 6.66
CA ALA A 256 -2.49 16.15 7.24
C ALA A 256 -0.96 16.28 7.35
N GLN A 257 -0.36 17.10 6.50
CA GLN A 257 1.08 17.36 6.51
C GLN A 257 1.49 18.11 7.79
N THR A 258 0.69 19.10 8.23
CA THR A 258 1.06 19.97 9.35
C THR A 258 1.04 19.28 10.72
N PRO A 259 0.01 18.50 11.12
CA PRO A 259 0.04 17.69 12.35
C PRO A 259 1.22 16.72 12.38
N VAL A 260 1.49 16.07 11.26
CA VAL A 260 2.60 15.10 11.14
C VAL A 260 3.95 15.79 11.32
N LEU A 261 4.11 17.01 10.76
CA LEU A 261 5.28 17.84 11.04
C LEU A 261 5.37 18.22 12.53
N GLY A 262 4.24 18.58 13.15
CA GLY A 262 4.14 18.88 14.57
C GLY A 262 4.64 17.74 15.45
N TRP A 263 4.21 16.50 15.18
CA TRP A 263 4.65 15.32 15.93
C TRP A 263 6.17 15.08 15.84
N ILE A 264 6.76 15.34 14.67
CA ILE A 264 8.21 15.25 14.48
C ILE A 264 8.93 16.34 15.29
N ILE A 265 8.40 17.57 15.29
CA ILE A 265 8.96 18.69 16.06
C ILE A 265 8.88 18.43 17.57
N ASP A 266 7.73 17.97 18.06
CA ASP A 266 7.54 17.69 19.47
C ASP A 266 8.44 16.54 19.92
N ARG A 267 8.55 15.46 19.12
CA ARG A 267 9.51 14.39 19.42
C ARG A 267 10.95 14.89 19.39
N TYR A 268 11.29 15.77 18.45
CA TYR A 268 12.62 16.37 18.38
C TYR A 268 12.91 17.20 19.64
N ARG A 269 11.98 18.04 20.11
CA ARG A 269 12.10 18.81 21.35
C ARG A 269 12.29 17.90 22.57
N GLU A 270 11.52 16.81 22.67
CA GLU A 270 11.68 15.80 23.72
C GLU A 270 13.05 15.12 23.68
N SER A 271 13.57 14.81 22.49
CA SER A 271 14.87 14.16 22.32
C SER A 271 16.06 15.03 22.77
N ARG A 272 15.87 16.35 22.86
CA ARG A 272 16.88 17.29 23.39
C ARG A 272 16.96 17.24 24.91
N LYS A 273 15.88 16.83 25.60
CA LYS A 273 15.92 16.56 27.03
C LYS A 273 16.76 15.29 27.26
N LYS A 274 17.62 15.30 28.28
CA LYS A 274 18.51 14.17 28.60
C LYS A 274 18.06 13.52 29.90
N LYS A 275 18.15 12.20 29.94
CA LYS A 275 18.05 11.41 31.16
C LYS A 275 19.29 10.55 31.34
N THR A 276 19.61 10.26 32.59
CA THR A 276 20.74 9.40 32.95
C THR A 276 20.24 7.96 33.03
N ILE A 277 20.89 7.07 32.28
CA ILE A 277 20.64 5.64 32.37
C ILE A 277 21.92 4.93 32.81
N ALA A 278 21.75 3.83 33.54
CA ALA A 278 22.80 2.88 33.88
C ALA A 278 22.61 1.64 33.01
N VAL A 279 23.59 1.34 32.16
CA VAL A 279 23.62 0.11 31.36
C VAL A 279 24.48 -0.92 32.09
N LEU A 280 23.85 -2.00 32.53
CA LEU A 280 24.49 -3.15 33.16
C LEU A 280 25.02 -4.08 32.05
N GLN A 281 26.29 -3.90 31.70
CA GLN A 281 26.89 -4.46 30.47
C GLN A 281 26.78 -5.99 30.40
N ASP A 282 27.01 -6.69 31.51
CA ASP A 282 27.05 -8.15 31.53
C ASP A 282 25.65 -8.81 31.52
N LEU A 283 24.62 -8.03 31.87
CA LEU A 283 23.24 -8.50 32.04
C LEU A 283 22.31 -8.07 30.89
N ASP A 284 22.78 -7.20 29.99
CA ASP A 284 21.94 -6.55 28.98
C ASP A 284 20.70 -5.91 29.63
N ILE A 285 20.90 -5.12 30.68
CA ILE A 285 19.82 -4.42 31.40
C ILE A 285 20.10 -2.93 31.35
N THR A 286 19.08 -2.13 31.04
CA THR A 286 19.15 -0.67 31.10
C THR A 286 18.16 -0.16 32.13
N LEU A 287 18.65 0.56 33.13
CA LEU A 287 17.84 1.12 34.22
C LEU A 287 17.93 2.64 34.22
N GLU A 288 16.83 3.31 34.53
CA GLU A 288 16.84 4.75 34.84
C GLU A 288 17.32 4.94 36.28
N LEU A 289 18.64 5.01 36.44
CA LEU A 289 19.32 5.08 37.72
C LEU A 289 20.41 6.14 37.67
N GLU A 290 20.35 7.09 38.60
CA GLU A 290 21.46 8.00 38.86
C GLU A 290 22.42 7.33 39.85
N THR A 291 23.64 7.09 39.38
CA THR A 291 24.73 6.54 40.19
C THR A 291 26.06 7.07 39.65
N SER A 292 27.05 7.17 40.52
CA SER A 292 28.45 7.48 40.17
C SER A 292 29.35 6.25 40.22
N GLU A 293 28.82 5.10 40.64
CA GLU A 293 29.55 3.85 40.79
C GLU A 293 29.79 3.20 39.43
N LYS A 294 31.03 2.75 39.18
CA LYS A 294 31.43 2.07 37.94
C LYS A 294 31.14 0.57 37.95
N GLU A 295 30.92 0.02 39.14
CA GLU A 295 30.51 -1.36 39.35
C GLU A 295 29.39 -1.36 40.39
N LEU A 296 28.36 -2.17 40.14
CA LEU A 296 27.25 -2.33 41.07
C LEU A 296 27.06 -3.81 41.40
N ASN A 297 26.70 -4.07 42.65
CA ASN A 297 26.18 -5.37 43.05
C ASN A 297 24.70 -5.41 42.69
N VAL A 298 24.35 -6.34 41.80
CA VAL A 298 23.00 -6.50 41.27
C VAL A 298 22.50 -7.88 41.68
N LYS A 299 21.41 -7.93 42.44
CA LYS A 299 20.74 -9.20 42.76
C LYS A 299 19.60 -9.40 41.78
N VAL A 300 19.61 -10.53 41.07
CA VAL A 300 18.57 -10.94 40.14
C VAL A 300 17.83 -12.14 40.74
N GLU A 301 16.50 -12.02 40.84
CA GLU A 301 15.62 -13.09 41.29
C GLU A 301 14.61 -13.40 40.19
N LEU A 302 14.35 -14.68 39.93
CA LEU A 302 13.27 -15.10 39.04
C LEU A 302 11.95 -15.04 39.80
N ILE A 303 11.02 -14.21 39.34
CA ILE A 303 9.67 -14.11 39.90
C ILE A 303 8.79 -15.19 39.28
N GLU A 304 8.81 -15.29 37.95
CA GLU A 304 7.89 -16.11 37.19
C GLU A 304 8.56 -16.61 35.90
N GLN A 305 8.29 -17.86 35.55
CA GLN A 305 8.57 -18.41 34.23
C GLN A 305 7.30 -19.03 33.69
N ARG A 306 6.91 -18.64 32.47
CA ARG A 306 5.73 -19.17 31.79
C ARG A 306 6.01 -19.45 30.33
N VAL A 307 5.38 -20.49 29.81
CA VAL A 307 5.36 -20.79 28.38
C VAL A 307 4.03 -20.31 27.84
N GLU A 308 4.09 -19.38 26.88
CA GLU A 308 2.91 -18.82 26.22
C GLU A 308 2.83 -19.32 24.79
N LYS A 309 1.63 -19.74 24.37
CA LYS A 309 1.32 -19.86 22.94
C LYS A 309 0.95 -18.48 22.41
N ARG A 310 1.59 -18.07 21.31
CA ARG A 310 1.31 -16.80 20.65
C ARG A 310 0.79 -17.04 19.25
N THR A 311 -0.31 -16.35 18.94
CA THR A 311 -0.78 -16.21 17.57
C THR A 311 0.24 -15.38 16.79
N PRO A 312 0.62 -15.80 15.58
CA PRO A 312 1.42 -15.00 14.66
C PRO A 312 0.77 -13.65 14.39
N LEU A 313 1.54 -12.68 13.92
CA LEU A 313 0.99 -11.37 13.57
C LEU A 313 0.08 -11.48 12.33
N PRO A 314 -0.94 -10.60 12.18
CA PRO A 314 -1.79 -10.57 11.00
C PRO A 314 -0.98 -10.30 9.71
N PRO A 315 -1.54 -10.64 8.54
CA PRO A 315 -0.93 -10.32 7.25
C PRO A 315 -0.81 -8.80 7.07
N TYR A 316 -0.03 -8.38 6.06
CA TYR A 316 0.24 -6.97 5.88
C TYR A 316 -1.00 -6.17 5.46
N THR A 317 -1.21 -5.07 6.16
CA THR A 317 -1.88 -3.86 5.67
C THR A 317 -0.82 -2.88 5.16
N THR A 318 -1.21 -1.84 4.42
CA THR A 318 -0.28 -0.84 3.87
C THR A 318 0.59 -0.22 4.95
N ASN A 319 0.03 0.19 6.08
CA ASN A 319 0.81 0.80 7.17
C ASN A 319 1.83 -0.18 7.77
N SER A 320 1.46 -1.46 7.94
CA SER A 320 2.36 -2.47 8.52
C SER A 320 3.46 -2.89 7.55
N LEU A 321 3.17 -2.91 6.24
CA LEU A 321 4.17 -3.13 5.21
C LEU A 321 5.18 -1.96 5.18
N LEU A 322 4.68 -0.72 5.20
CA LEU A 322 5.53 0.47 5.26
C LEU A 322 6.40 0.50 6.51
N PHE A 323 5.84 0.11 7.65
CA PHE A 323 6.57 0.01 8.91
C PHE A 323 7.71 -1.01 8.80
N ASP A 324 7.40 -2.26 8.45
CA ASP A 324 8.39 -3.33 8.42
C ASP A 324 9.43 -3.12 7.30
N ALA A 325 9.03 -2.62 6.13
CA ALA A 325 9.96 -2.32 5.04
C ALA A 325 10.98 -1.24 5.44
N ASN A 326 10.54 -0.18 6.15
CA ASN A 326 11.46 0.84 6.64
C ASN A 326 12.31 0.31 7.83
N ALA A 327 11.72 -0.45 8.73
CA ALA A 327 12.41 -0.99 9.90
C ALA A 327 13.45 -2.07 9.54
N ILE A 328 13.15 -2.95 8.58
CA ILE A 328 13.97 -4.12 8.21
C ILE A 328 14.82 -3.82 6.98
N LEU A 329 14.22 -3.37 5.88
CA LEU A 329 14.91 -3.16 4.60
C LEU A 329 15.56 -1.77 4.47
N LYS A 330 15.28 -0.86 5.42
CA LYS A 330 15.82 0.51 5.46
C LYS A 330 15.51 1.35 4.22
N ILE A 331 14.40 1.05 3.54
CA ILE A 331 13.91 1.85 2.40
C ILE A 331 12.85 2.87 2.84
N SER A 332 12.69 3.92 2.05
CA SER A 332 11.69 4.96 2.33
C SER A 332 10.27 4.45 2.10
N THR A 333 9.30 5.12 2.71
CA THR A 333 7.87 4.83 2.51
C THR A 333 7.45 4.99 1.05
N LYS A 334 7.93 6.02 0.36
CA LYS A 334 7.70 6.23 -1.08
C LYS A 334 8.26 5.10 -1.94
N GLN A 335 9.51 4.70 -1.68
CA GLN A 335 10.13 3.61 -2.43
C GLN A 335 9.40 2.28 -2.18
N THR A 336 8.96 2.03 -0.95
CA THR A 336 8.16 0.85 -0.61
C THR A 336 6.86 0.82 -1.40
N MET A 337 6.12 1.94 -1.46
CA MET A 337 4.87 2.02 -2.23
C MET A 337 5.10 1.80 -3.73
N GLN A 338 6.16 2.38 -4.30
CA GLN A 338 6.50 2.17 -5.71
C GLN A 338 6.75 0.69 -6.01
N ILE A 339 7.57 0.04 -5.19
CA ILE A 339 7.89 -1.39 -5.37
C ILE A 339 6.64 -2.26 -5.16
N ALA A 340 5.80 -1.95 -4.18
CA ALA A 340 4.56 -2.67 -3.94
C ALA A 340 3.57 -2.50 -5.11
N GLN A 341 3.52 -1.31 -5.71
CA GLN A 341 2.76 -1.08 -6.94
C GLN A 341 3.30 -1.93 -8.10
N ASP A 342 4.62 -1.94 -8.30
CA ASP A 342 5.26 -2.75 -9.35
C ASP A 342 5.00 -4.25 -9.13
N LEU A 343 5.06 -4.75 -7.89
CA LEU A 343 4.72 -6.15 -7.55
C LEU A 343 3.26 -6.47 -7.85
N PHE A 344 2.33 -5.56 -7.55
CA PHE A 344 0.90 -5.72 -7.81
C PHE A 344 0.60 -5.70 -9.33
N GLU A 345 1.15 -4.74 -10.07
CA GLU A 345 0.97 -4.63 -11.53
C GLU A 345 1.54 -5.85 -12.28
N ASN A 346 2.61 -6.45 -11.75
CA ASN A 346 3.19 -7.70 -12.24
C ASN A 346 2.43 -8.97 -11.76
N GLY A 347 1.34 -8.82 -11.00
CA GLY A 347 0.48 -9.94 -10.59
C GLY A 347 1.08 -10.84 -9.51
N LEU A 348 2.06 -10.35 -8.75
CA LEU A 348 2.76 -11.13 -7.72
C LEU A 348 2.14 -10.99 -6.33
N ILE A 349 1.47 -9.87 -6.06
CA ILE A 349 0.77 -9.61 -4.80
C ILE A 349 -0.65 -9.08 -5.05
N THR A 350 -1.48 -9.14 -4.02
CA THR A 350 -2.78 -8.44 -3.97
C THR A 350 -2.60 -6.92 -3.88
N TYR A 351 -3.70 -6.18 -4.02
CA TYR A 351 -3.70 -4.73 -4.02
C TYR A 351 -3.02 -4.15 -2.76
N HIS A 352 -2.01 -3.31 -2.99
CA HIS A 352 -1.07 -2.86 -1.95
C HIS A 352 -1.57 -1.67 -1.12
N ARG A 353 -2.70 -1.05 -1.49
CA ARG A 353 -3.35 0.05 -0.76
C ARG A 353 -4.59 -0.48 -0.03
N THR A 354 -4.40 -1.04 1.15
CA THR A 354 -5.42 -1.71 1.97
C THR A 354 -5.16 -1.47 3.45
N ASP A 355 -6.23 -1.21 4.18
CA ASP A 355 -6.29 -1.10 5.63
C ASP A 355 -6.78 -2.39 6.31
N SER A 356 -7.28 -3.34 5.52
CA SER A 356 -7.87 -4.60 5.96
C SER A 356 -6.83 -5.70 6.15
N THR A 357 -6.97 -6.48 7.22
CA THR A 357 -6.20 -7.71 7.46
C THR A 357 -6.88 -8.96 6.91
N ARG A 358 -8.08 -8.82 6.31
CA ARG A 358 -8.89 -9.95 5.85
C ARG A 358 -8.15 -10.81 4.83
N VAL A 359 -8.34 -12.12 4.91
CA VAL A 359 -7.81 -13.13 3.97
C VAL A 359 -8.96 -13.87 3.32
N SER A 360 -9.02 -13.86 1.99
CA SER A 360 -10.01 -14.62 1.22
C SER A 360 -9.77 -16.13 1.30
N GLU A 361 -10.77 -16.94 0.94
CA GLU A 361 -10.61 -18.39 0.79
C GLU A 361 -9.49 -18.75 -0.19
N VAL A 362 -9.36 -17.96 -1.27
CA VAL A 362 -8.27 -18.07 -2.24
C VAL A 362 -6.91 -17.89 -1.55
N GLY A 363 -6.76 -16.86 -0.73
CA GLY A 363 -5.54 -16.62 0.05
C GLY A 363 -5.24 -17.76 1.03
N MET A 364 -6.25 -18.24 1.75
CA MET A 364 -6.10 -19.37 2.67
C MET A 364 -5.65 -20.65 1.94
N ASN A 365 -6.18 -20.91 0.74
CA ASN A 365 -5.76 -22.05 -0.08
C ASN A 365 -4.31 -21.94 -0.55
N ILE A 366 -3.85 -20.73 -0.92
CA ILE A 366 -2.44 -20.46 -1.26
C ILE A 366 -1.53 -20.77 -0.05
N ALA A 367 -1.92 -20.34 1.15
CA ALA A 367 -1.15 -20.62 2.34
C ALA A 367 -1.17 -22.11 2.71
N LYS A 368 -2.31 -22.78 2.57
CA LYS A 368 -2.46 -24.22 2.81
C LYS A 368 -1.56 -25.04 1.88
N GLU A 369 -1.49 -24.65 0.62
CA GLU A 369 -0.61 -25.29 -0.37
C GLU A 369 0.87 -25.21 0.04
N PHE A 370 1.33 -24.05 0.52
CA PHE A 370 2.72 -23.87 0.92
C PHE A 370 3.06 -24.49 2.29
N LEU A 371 2.18 -24.33 3.28
CA LEU A 371 2.45 -24.72 4.67
C LEU A 371 2.15 -26.19 4.97
N GLY A 372 1.32 -26.85 4.15
CA GLY A 372 0.92 -28.23 4.35
C GLY A 372 0.33 -28.46 5.74
N GLU A 373 0.93 -29.37 6.51
CA GLU A 373 0.46 -29.73 7.86
C GLU A 373 0.53 -28.57 8.86
N HIS A 374 1.39 -27.57 8.62
CA HIS A 374 1.58 -26.42 9.51
C HIS A 374 0.54 -25.31 9.31
N PHE A 375 -0.35 -25.47 8.32
CA PHE A 375 -1.43 -24.53 8.05
C PHE A 375 -2.44 -24.47 9.22
N GLN A 376 -2.83 -23.25 9.58
CA GLN A 376 -3.96 -22.94 10.42
C GLN A 376 -4.69 -21.74 9.79
N GLY A 377 -5.81 -22.01 9.12
CA GLY A 377 -6.58 -20.98 8.43
C GLY A 377 -7.11 -19.93 9.38
N ARG A 378 -6.85 -18.66 9.06
CA ARG A 378 -7.36 -17.50 9.79
C ARG A 378 -7.83 -16.45 8.78
N GLU A 379 -9.11 -16.11 8.81
CA GLU A 379 -9.64 -15.02 7.98
C GLU A 379 -9.10 -13.65 8.42
N TRP A 380 -8.74 -13.51 9.71
CA TRP A 380 -8.35 -12.26 10.36
C TRP A 380 -9.48 -11.21 10.38
N PHE A 381 -9.23 -10.06 11.04
CA PHE A 381 -10.23 -9.03 11.22
C PHE A 381 -10.63 -8.37 9.89
N SER A 382 -11.92 -8.06 9.75
CA SER A 382 -12.54 -7.44 8.58
C SER A 382 -13.26 -6.15 8.94
N GLU A 383 -12.78 -5.03 8.41
CA GLU A 383 -13.61 -3.86 8.09
C GLU A 383 -13.45 -3.59 6.58
N GLY A 384 -14.57 -3.45 5.86
CA GLY A 384 -14.59 -3.21 4.41
C GLY A 384 -14.40 -4.46 3.53
N ALA A 385 -14.43 -4.24 2.21
CA ALA A 385 -14.37 -5.30 1.19
C ALA A 385 -12.94 -5.68 0.75
N HIS A 386 -11.93 -4.91 1.17
CA HIS A 386 -10.54 -5.12 0.75
C HIS A 386 -9.90 -6.33 1.44
N GLU A 387 -8.99 -6.97 0.71
CA GLU A 387 -8.13 -8.03 1.23
C GLU A 387 -6.81 -7.43 1.73
N CYS A 388 -6.10 -8.15 2.60
CA CYS A 388 -4.72 -7.84 2.98
C CYS A 388 -3.73 -7.95 1.80
N ILE A 389 -2.50 -7.46 2.02
CA ILE A 389 -1.37 -7.61 1.11
C ILE A 389 -0.76 -9.00 1.31
N ARG A 390 -0.86 -9.84 0.28
CA ARG A 390 -0.37 -11.23 0.26
C ARG A 390 0.15 -11.62 -1.13
N PRO A 391 0.96 -12.68 -1.25
CA PRO A 391 1.29 -13.25 -2.57
C PRO A 391 0.05 -13.79 -3.29
N THR A 392 0.08 -13.77 -4.62
CA THR A 392 -0.98 -14.34 -5.48
C THR A 392 -0.83 -15.84 -5.73
N ARG A 393 0.36 -16.40 -5.44
CA ARG A 393 0.70 -17.82 -5.63
C ARG A 393 1.57 -18.32 -4.49
N ALA A 394 1.60 -19.64 -4.30
CA ALA A 394 2.41 -20.33 -3.28
C ALA A 394 3.90 -20.43 -3.70
N ILE A 395 4.52 -19.31 -4.07
CA ILE A 395 5.88 -19.25 -4.62
C ILE A 395 6.74 -18.39 -3.69
N ASP A 396 7.72 -18.96 -3.00
CA ASP A 396 8.66 -18.20 -2.17
C ASP A 396 9.61 -17.35 -3.01
N ARG A 397 10.41 -16.48 -2.37
CA ARG A 397 11.36 -15.59 -3.04
C ARG A 397 12.34 -16.32 -3.98
N ASN A 398 12.95 -17.41 -3.52
CA ASN A 398 13.98 -18.12 -4.30
C ASN A 398 13.35 -18.81 -5.50
N SER A 399 12.18 -19.41 -5.29
CA SER A 399 11.39 -20.00 -6.37
C SER A 399 10.98 -18.94 -7.40
N LEU A 400 10.53 -17.76 -6.95
CA LEU A 400 10.17 -16.65 -7.82
C LEU A 400 11.38 -16.18 -8.66
N GLU A 401 12.54 -16.01 -8.03
CA GLU A 401 13.79 -15.62 -8.70
C GLU A 401 14.17 -16.62 -9.80
N ARG A 402 14.10 -17.92 -9.50
CA ARG A 402 14.33 -18.99 -10.48
C ARG A 402 13.33 -18.93 -11.65
N LEU A 403 12.03 -18.76 -11.38
CA LEU A 403 11.00 -18.73 -12.42
C LEU A 403 11.11 -17.54 -13.35
N ILE A 404 11.55 -16.39 -12.83
CA ILE A 404 11.84 -15.20 -13.63
C ILE A 404 13.09 -15.43 -14.48
N TYR A 405 14.15 -16.02 -13.90
CA TYR A 405 15.38 -16.36 -14.62
C TYR A 405 15.14 -17.36 -15.76
N GLU A 406 14.31 -18.38 -15.52
CA GLU A 406 13.89 -19.37 -16.51
C GLU A 406 12.88 -18.81 -17.54
N GLN A 407 12.49 -17.54 -17.44
CA GLN A 407 11.52 -16.86 -18.31
C GLN A 407 10.12 -17.49 -18.31
N ILE A 408 9.79 -18.25 -17.26
CA ILE A 408 8.45 -18.80 -17.05
C ILE A 408 7.51 -17.71 -16.57
N LEU A 409 7.97 -16.88 -15.63
CA LEU A 409 7.25 -15.69 -15.17
C LEU A 409 7.90 -14.45 -15.77
N VAL A 410 7.14 -13.73 -16.58
CA VAL A 410 7.60 -12.49 -17.22
C VAL A 410 7.19 -11.30 -16.37
N VAL A 411 8.17 -10.53 -15.89
CA VAL A 411 7.97 -9.32 -15.09
C VAL A 411 8.62 -8.11 -15.75
N GLU A 412 8.12 -6.91 -15.42
CA GLU A 412 8.69 -5.63 -15.88
C GLU A 412 9.21 -4.80 -14.69
N ASN A 413 10.25 -4.01 -14.93
CA ASN A 413 10.86 -3.08 -13.96
C ASN A 413 11.33 -3.73 -12.64
N PHE A 414 11.80 -4.98 -12.71
CA PHE A 414 12.12 -5.76 -11.53
C PHE A 414 13.57 -5.57 -11.05
N THR A 415 13.78 -5.48 -9.74
CA THR A 415 15.10 -5.32 -9.11
C THR A 415 15.24 -6.19 -7.86
N TRP A 416 16.44 -6.29 -7.29
CA TRP A 416 16.65 -7.04 -6.05
C TRP A 416 15.76 -6.56 -4.88
N MET A 417 15.42 -5.26 -4.85
CA MET A 417 14.55 -4.71 -3.82
C MET A 417 13.11 -5.21 -3.95
N HIS A 418 12.67 -5.57 -5.16
CA HIS A 418 11.37 -6.22 -5.37
C HIS A 418 11.36 -7.62 -4.76
N PHE A 419 12.41 -8.41 -4.95
CA PHE A 419 12.56 -9.70 -4.28
C PHE A 419 12.59 -9.56 -2.75
N ALA A 420 13.30 -8.55 -2.23
CA ALA A 420 13.37 -8.31 -0.79
C ALA A 420 12.01 -7.93 -0.18
N LEU A 421 11.24 -7.04 -0.83
CA LEU A 421 9.91 -6.66 -0.36
C LEU A 421 8.92 -7.82 -0.52
N TYR A 422 9.00 -8.56 -1.63
CA TYR A 422 8.18 -9.76 -1.86
C TYR A 422 8.44 -10.83 -0.79
N ASP A 423 9.71 -11.10 -0.44
CA ASP A 423 10.08 -12.05 0.62
C ASP A 423 9.48 -11.66 1.96
N LEU A 424 9.52 -10.37 2.30
CA LEU A 424 8.91 -9.86 3.51
C LEU A 424 7.38 -10.11 3.50
N ILE A 425 6.69 -9.76 2.41
CA ILE A 425 5.25 -9.99 2.23
C ILE A 425 4.91 -11.48 2.35
N PHE A 426 5.65 -12.32 1.64
CA PHE A 426 5.46 -13.76 1.61
C PHE A 426 5.60 -14.38 3.01
N ARG A 427 6.72 -14.09 3.69
CA ARG A 427 7.01 -14.60 5.04
C ARG A 427 5.95 -14.17 6.04
N ARG A 428 5.54 -12.91 6.02
CA ARG A 428 4.52 -12.39 6.94
C ARG A 428 3.16 -13.03 6.69
N PHE A 429 2.77 -13.18 5.43
CA PHE A 429 1.50 -13.82 5.06
C PHE A 429 1.49 -15.29 5.48
N MET A 430 2.52 -16.06 5.13
CA MET A 430 2.62 -17.47 5.50
C MET A 430 2.66 -17.65 7.02
N ALA A 431 3.40 -16.82 7.76
CA ALA A 431 3.37 -16.84 9.21
C ALA A 431 1.96 -16.58 9.77
N SER A 432 1.20 -15.64 9.20
CA SER A 432 -0.16 -15.32 9.64
C SER A 432 -1.16 -16.48 9.49
N GLN A 433 -0.87 -17.43 8.58
CA GLN A 433 -1.68 -18.61 8.31
C GLN A 433 -1.04 -19.91 8.85
N CYS A 434 0.00 -19.78 9.65
CA CYS A 434 0.69 -20.91 10.29
C CYS A 434 0.18 -21.12 11.72
N ARG A 435 0.30 -22.35 12.24
CA ARG A 435 0.01 -22.68 13.64
C ARG A 435 0.71 -21.73 14.62
N ASP A 436 0.08 -21.54 15.77
CA ASP A 436 0.65 -20.77 16.89
C ASP A 436 2.06 -21.25 17.24
N PHE A 437 2.90 -20.33 17.70
CA PHE A 437 4.27 -20.61 18.12
C PHE A 437 4.40 -20.41 19.63
N GLU A 438 5.37 -21.09 20.24
CA GLU A 438 5.58 -21.05 21.69
C GLU A 438 6.72 -20.09 22.04
N VAL A 439 6.51 -19.28 23.07
CA VAL A 439 7.54 -18.43 23.64
C VAL A 439 7.72 -18.73 25.12
N THR A 440 8.96 -18.68 25.59
CA THR A 440 9.26 -18.74 27.02
C THR A 440 9.49 -17.33 27.53
N VAL A 441 8.62 -16.88 28.43
CA VAL A 441 8.69 -15.57 29.07
C VAL A 441 9.17 -15.75 30.50
N LYS A 442 10.18 -14.98 30.88
CA LYS A 442 10.69 -14.92 32.26
C LYS A 442 10.58 -13.50 32.79
N LYS A 443 10.03 -13.38 34.00
CA LYS A 443 9.92 -12.13 34.75
C LYS A 443 10.94 -12.16 35.89
N PHE A 444 11.79 -11.15 35.93
CA PHE A 444 12.86 -11.01 36.91
C PHE A 444 12.62 -9.80 37.82
N ARG A 445 12.98 -9.96 39.09
CA ARG A 445 13.16 -8.87 40.04
C ARG A 445 14.63 -8.53 40.13
N ILE A 446 14.97 -7.26 39.97
CA ILE A 446 16.34 -6.79 39.93
C ILE A 446 16.52 -5.78 41.05
N TYR A 447 17.44 -6.06 41.98
CA TYR A 447 17.79 -5.16 43.07
C TYR A 447 19.14 -4.49 42.80
N VAL A 448 19.14 -3.16 42.79
CA VAL A 448 20.34 -2.33 42.61
C VAL A 448 20.31 -1.18 43.61
N ASN A 449 21.32 -1.06 44.46
CA ASN A 449 21.42 0.01 45.48
C ASN A 449 20.14 0.19 46.33
N GLY A 450 19.53 -0.92 46.74
CA GLY A 450 18.29 -0.92 47.55
C GLY A 450 17.01 -0.55 46.78
N LYS A 451 17.09 -0.27 45.48
CA LYS A 451 15.93 -0.08 44.60
C LYS A 451 15.56 -1.38 43.91
N GLU A 452 14.26 -1.57 43.71
CA GLU A 452 13.68 -2.72 43.05
C GLU A 452 13.19 -2.33 41.64
N PHE A 453 13.51 -3.17 40.66
CA PHE A 453 13.04 -3.05 39.29
C PHE A 453 12.47 -4.39 38.83
N GLU A 454 11.44 -4.35 37.99
CA GLU A 454 10.89 -5.54 37.34
C GLU A 454 11.22 -5.51 35.85
N GLU A 455 11.65 -6.66 35.32
CA GLU A 455 11.91 -6.82 33.89
C GLU A 455 11.32 -8.12 33.37
N GLU A 456 10.55 -8.03 32.29
CA GLU A 456 10.04 -9.20 31.57
C GLU A 456 10.77 -9.35 30.23
N ARG A 457 11.23 -10.57 29.91
CA ARG A 457 11.90 -10.85 28.64
C ARG A 457 11.51 -12.21 28.07
N ILE A 458 11.46 -12.27 26.73
CA ILE A 458 11.32 -13.51 25.97
C ILE A 458 12.71 -14.10 25.80
N VAL A 459 12.94 -15.29 26.37
CA VAL A 459 14.26 -15.95 26.37
C VAL A 459 14.37 -17.06 25.32
N ASN A 460 13.23 -17.53 24.81
CA ASN A 460 13.16 -18.51 23.74
C ASN A 460 11.86 -18.33 22.94
N ALA A 461 11.92 -18.62 21.64
CA ALA A 461 10.76 -18.66 20.74
C ALA A 461 10.95 -19.80 19.73
N ASN A 462 9.95 -20.68 19.61
CA ASN A 462 10.01 -21.86 18.74
C ASN A 462 8.70 -22.07 17.99
N GLY A 463 8.79 -22.45 16.72
CA GLY A 463 7.65 -22.79 15.86
C GLY A 463 7.79 -22.24 14.45
N ASN A 464 7.20 -22.94 13.49
CA ASN A 464 7.31 -22.61 12.05
C ASN A 464 6.90 -21.17 11.73
N ALA A 465 5.89 -20.62 12.41
CA ALA A 465 5.49 -19.23 12.22
C ALA A 465 6.60 -18.23 12.60
N TYR A 466 7.34 -18.51 13.68
CA TYR A 466 8.48 -17.71 14.11
C TYR A 466 9.68 -17.87 13.18
N ASP A 467 9.89 -19.05 12.59
CA ASP A 467 10.96 -19.29 11.61
C ASP A 467 10.71 -18.63 10.27
N LEU A 468 9.45 -18.59 9.84
CA LEU A 468 9.03 -17.81 8.68
C LEU A 468 9.22 -16.31 8.91
N PHE A 469 8.74 -15.80 10.06
CA PHE A 469 8.76 -14.39 10.38
C PHE A 469 9.07 -14.14 11.87
N LYS A 470 10.22 -13.50 12.14
CA LYS A 470 10.71 -13.22 13.50
C LYS A 470 9.92 -12.07 14.13
N SER A 471 8.72 -12.38 14.64
CA SER A 471 7.76 -11.43 15.20
C SER A 471 8.08 -10.96 16.63
N VAL A 472 8.94 -11.68 17.35
CA VAL A 472 9.35 -11.37 18.73
C VAL A 472 10.86 -11.26 18.84
N TRP A 473 11.32 -10.37 19.72
CA TRP A 473 12.73 -10.20 20.01
C TRP A 473 13.14 -11.12 21.17
N VAL A 474 13.98 -12.11 20.87
CA VAL A 474 14.53 -13.04 21.86
C VAL A 474 15.78 -12.43 22.46
N ARG A 475 15.79 -12.32 23.80
CA ARG A 475 16.92 -11.77 24.57
C ARG A 475 17.65 -12.88 25.30
N LYS A 476 18.90 -12.61 25.69
CA LYS A 476 19.68 -13.54 26.50
C LYS A 476 19.00 -13.76 27.85
N ASP A 477 18.93 -15.02 28.28
CA ASP A 477 18.43 -15.41 29.58
C ASP A 477 19.33 -14.89 30.72
N LEU A 478 18.73 -14.70 31.90
CA LEU A 478 19.42 -14.32 33.13
C LEU A 478 19.33 -15.46 34.13
N ASN A 479 20.46 -15.86 34.68
CA ASN A 479 20.45 -16.79 35.82
C ASN A 479 20.16 -15.99 37.11
N PRO A 480 19.36 -16.51 38.05
CA PRO A 480 19.22 -15.88 39.36
C PRO A 480 20.55 -15.90 40.12
N GLY A 481 20.86 -14.81 40.82
CA GLY A 481 22.12 -14.69 41.54
C GLY A 481 22.51 -13.26 41.85
N ILE A 482 23.65 -13.12 42.51
CA ILE A 482 24.29 -11.83 42.77
C ILE A 482 25.40 -11.65 41.76
N TYR A 483 25.32 -10.57 40.99
CA TYR A 483 26.28 -10.20 39.97
C TYR A 483 27.02 -8.95 40.40
N ARG A 484 28.33 -8.94 40.14
CA ARG A 484 29.11 -7.71 40.12
C ARG A 484 29.33 -7.34 38.67
N THR A 485 28.56 -6.38 38.18
CA THR A 485 28.55 -5.98 36.76
C THR A 485 29.18 -4.61 36.61
N LYS A 486 29.88 -4.42 35.49
CA LYS A 486 30.29 -3.08 35.07
C LYS A 486 29.07 -2.28 34.67
N VAL A 487 29.12 -1.00 35.02
CA VAL A 487 28.04 -0.05 34.78
C VAL A 487 28.55 1.03 33.87
N GLU A 488 27.89 1.17 32.72
CA GLU A 488 28.13 2.28 31.83
C GLU A 488 27.03 3.31 32.01
N ILE A 489 27.40 4.46 32.59
CA ILE A 489 26.48 5.57 32.79
C ILE A 489 26.43 6.37 31.48
N ARG A 490 25.24 6.45 30.87
CA ARG A 490 25.02 7.20 29.64
C ARG A 490 23.98 8.30 29.86
N LYS A 491 24.25 9.50 29.36
CA LYS A 491 23.23 10.55 29.20
C LYS A 491 22.56 10.40 27.84
N VAL A 492 21.36 9.83 27.82
CA VAL A 492 20.60 9.56 26.60
C VAL A 492 19.44 10.54 26.43
N PRO A 493 18.94 10.77 25.20
CA PRO A 493 17.66 11.42 24.98
C PRO A 493 16.53 10.80 25.81
N VAL A 494 15.63 11.61 26.35
CA VAL A 494 14.41 11.14 27.02
C VAL A 494 13.54 10.33 26.06
N ALA A 495 13.42 10.80 24.82
CA ALA A 495 12.71 10.11 23.76
C ALA A 495 13.61 9.97 22.52
N SER A 496 13.50 8.84 21.82
CA SER A 496 14.16 8.64 20.53
C SER A 496 13.42 9.38 19.42
N LEU A 497 14.18 9.97 18.50
CA LEU A 497 13.64 10.54 17.26
C LEU A 497 12.80 9.51 16.51
N LEU A 498 11.78 9.99 15.79
CA LEU A 498 10.94 9.14 14.94
C LEU A 498 11.74 8.66 13.72
N THR A 499 11.48 7.43 13.30
CA THR A 499 11.74 6.90 11.96
C THR A 499 10.53 7.17 11.06
N GLN A 500 10.64 6.95 9.75
CA GLN A 500 9.46 6.93 8.88
C GLN A 500 8.46 5.85 9.33
N ALA A 501 8.94 4.66 9.74
CA ALA A 501 8.11 3.59 10.27
C ALA A 501 7.26 4.04 11.48
N GLU A 502 7.91 4.58 12.51
CA GLU A 502 7.23 5.04 13.73
C GLU A 502 6.23 6.17 13.43
N LEU A 503 6.54 7.04 12.45
CA LEU A 503 5.62 8.08 12.01
C LEU A 503 4.37 7.51 11.34
N ILE A 504 4.51 6.52 10.46
CA ILE A 504 3.35 5.84 9.83
C ILE A 504 2.49 5.14 10.87
N LYS A 505 3.10 4.50 11.87
CA LYS A 505 2.38 3.88 12.99
C LYS A 505 1.55 4.94 13.73
N LEU A 506 2.15 6.08 14.05
CA LEU A 506 1.48 7.19 14.74
C LEU A 506 0.33 7.77 13.91
N MET A 507 0.53 7.92 12.59
CA MET A 507 -0.51 8.37 11.65
C MET A 507 -1.73 7.44 11.69
N LYS A 508 -1.53 6.12 11.66
CA LYS A 508 -2.63 5.15 11.79
C LYS A 508 -3.31 5.22 13.15
N GLU A 509 -2.55 5.21 14.24
CA GLU A 509 -3.09 5.24 15.61
C GLU A 509 -3.93 6.50 15.88
N ARG A 510 -3.55 7.63 15.26
CA ARG A 510 -4.26 8.90 15.39
C ARG A 510 -5.33 9.14 14.32
N GLY A 511 -5.52 8.20 13.39
CA GLY A 511 -6.53 8.31 12.33
C GLY A 511 -6.23 9.38 11.27
N ILE A 512 -4.94 9.72 11.05
CA ILE A 512 -4.51 10.74 10.09
C ILE A 512 -3.93 10.06 8.84
N GLY A 513 -4.58 10.30 7.70
CA GLY A 513 -4.21 9.72 6.41
C GLY A 513 -4.86 8.36 6.16
N ARG A 514 -4.58 7.81 4.98
CA ARG A 514 -5.14 6.56 4.42
C ARG A 514 -4.03 5.80 3.68
N PRO A 515 -4.24 4.52 3.33
CA PRO A 515 -3.26 3.74 2.54
C PRO A 515 -2.68 4.47 1.32
N SER A 516 -3.50 5.25 0.60
CA SER A 516 -3.08 6.06 -0.56
C SER A 516 -2.27 7.32 -0.21
N THR A 517 -2.38 7.84 1.02
CA THR A 517 -1.82 9.14 1.39
C THR A 517 -0.62 9.08 2.34
N TYR A 518 -0.40 7.97 3.05
CA TYR A 518 0.70 7.82 4.01
C TYR A 518 2.07 8.21 3.44
N ALA A 519 2.51 7.55 2.38
CA ALA A 519 3.81 7.82 1.77
C ALA A 519 3.87 9.23 1.15
N THR A 520 2.75 9.70 0.58
CA THR A 520 2.65 11.04 -0.03
C THR A 520 2.81 12.16 1.00
N ILE A 521 2.23 12.00 2.19
CA ILE A 521 2.35 12.97 3.29
C ILE A 521 3.81 13.05 3.76
N VAL A 522 4.44 11.90 3.98
CA VAL A 522 5.85 11.84 4.40
C VAL A 522 6.78 12.42 3.33
N ASP A 523 6.61 12.04 2.06
CA ASP A 523 7.40 12.58 0.94
C ASP A 523 7.24 14.09 0.77
N LYS A 524 6.04 14.64 0.99
CA LYS A 524 5.81 16.09 0.97
C LYS A 524 6.68 16.82 2.00
N LEU A 525 6.83 16.30 3.22
CA LEU A 525 7.69 16.90 4.25
C LEU A 525 9.16 16.98 3.81
N PHE A 526 9.66 15.93 3.16
CA PHE A 526 11.01 15.91 2.60
C PHE A 526 11.15 16.84 1.40
N SER A 527 10.24 16.76 0.42
CA SER A 527 10.31 17.56 -0.81
C SER A 527 10.23 19.07 -0.57
N ARG A 528 9.66 19.49 0.56
CA ARG A 528 9.56 20.87 1.02
C ARG A 528 10.68 21.30 1.96
N ASN A 529 11.65 20.42 2.23
CA ASN A 529 12.75 20.63 3.17
C ASN A 529 12.28 20.96 4.60
N TYR A 530 11.11 20.48 5.04
CA TYR A 530 10.65 20.64 6.41
C TYR A 530 11.29 19.63 7.36
N VAL A 531 11.69 18.48 6.82
CA VAL A 531 12.31 17.38 7.56
C VAL A 531 13.49 16.86 6.74
N ILE A 532 14.54 16.47 7.45
CA ILE A 532 15.67 15.72 6.93
C ILE A 532 15.79 14.39 7.67
N GLU A 533 16.44 13.41 7.04
CA GLU A 533 16.70 12.11 7.63
C GLU A 533 18.20 11.95 7.90
N LYS A 534 18.56 11.62 9.14
CA LYS A 534 19.93 11.33 9.56
C LYS A 534 19.96 10.02 10.33
N ASN A 535 20.77 9.06 9.88
CA ASN A 535 20.85 7.71 10.47
C ASN A 535 19.47 7.02 10.61
N GLY A 536 18.60 7.18 9.62
CA GLY A 536 17.24 6.63 9.64
C GLY A 536 16.26 7.36 10.57
N LYS A 537 16.66 8.49 11.15
CA LYS A 537 15.86 9.29 12.09
C LYS A 537 15.47 10.63 11.48
N LEU A 538 14.21 10.99 11.67
CA LEU A 538 13.59 12.23 11.21
C LEU A 538 13.96 13.39 12.13
N ILE A 539 14.45 14.47 11.54
CA ILE A 539 14.83 15.70 12.22
C ILE A 539 14.15 16.87 11.51
N PRO A 540 13.38 17.71 12.21
CA PRO A 540 12.80 18.89 11.60
C PRO A 540 13.89 19.91 11.26
N THR A 541 13.73 20.61 10.15
CA THR A 541 14.61 21.74 9.80
C THR A 541 14.16 23.00 10.51
N LYS A 542 15.02 24.04 10.53
CA LYS A 542 14.64 25.36 11.04
C LYS A 542 13.42 25.91 10.31
N ASP A 543 13.43 25.82 8.97
CA ASP A 543 12.30 26.24 8.14
C ASP A 543 11.02 25.46 8.49
N GLY A 544 11.12 24.14 8.72
CA GLY A 544 9.98 23.33 9.13
C GLY A 544 9.38 23.75 10.46
N ILE A 545 10.22 24.09 11.45
CA ILE A 545 9.78 24.58 12.76
C ILE A 545 9.08 25.93 12.61
N GLU A 546 9.68 26.89 11.91
CA GLU A 546 9.11 28.23 11.72
C GLU A 546 7.78 28.18 10.96
N VAL A 547 7.69 27.35 9.92
CA VAL A 547 6.44 27.13 9.17
C VAL A 547 5.36 26.54 10.06
N TYR A 548 5.68 25.51 10.86
CA TYR A 548 4.72 24.90 11.78
C TYR A 548 4.22 25.89 12.83
N GLU A 549 5.12 26.62 13.48
CA GLU A 549 4.79 27.60 14.52
C GLU A 549 3.91 28.72 13.96
N TYR A 550 4.20 29.21 12.76
CA TYR A 550 3.37 30.20 12.08
C TYR A 550 1.97 29.67 11.78
N LEU A 551 1.85 28.45 11.24
CA LEU A 551 0.55 27.87 10.91
C LEU A 551 -0.29 27.60 12.15
N VAL A 552 0.30 27.09 13.23
CA VAL A 552 -0.42 26.86 14.48
C VAL A 552 -0.88 28.19 15.08
N ALA A 553 -0.01 29.20 15.15
CA ALA A 553 -0.38 30.48 15.75
C ALA A 553 -1.52 31.21 15.03
N ASN A 554 -1.64 31.05 13.70
CA ASN A 554 -2.59 31.82 12.89
C ASN A 554 -3.76 31.01 12.32
N TYR A 555 -3.61 29.68 12.18
CA TYR A 555 -4.51 28.83 11.40
C TYR A 555 -4.80 27.47 12.05
N GLU A 556 -4.52 27.28 13.35
CA GLU A 556 -4.68 25.99 14.07
C GLU A 556 -6.01 25.28 13.78
N ARG A 557 -7.12 26.03 13.75
CA ARG A 557 -8.47 25.50 13.49
C ARG A 557 -8.54 24.64 12.21
N PHE A 558 -7.80 25.02 11.16
CA PHE A 558 -7.85 24.38 9.84
C PHE A 558 -6.86 23.23 9.68
N ILE A 559 -5.86 23.14 10.58
CA ILE A 559 -4.76 22.18 10.50
C ILE A 559 -4.67 21.27 11.72
N SER A 560 -5.63 21.35 12.63
CA SER A 560 -5.63 20.51 13.83
C SER A 560 -5.83 19.03 13.50
N GLU A 561 -5.28 18.17 14.37
CA GLU A 561 -5.45 16.72 14.29
C GLU A 561 -6.93 16.33 14.30
N ASN A 562 -7.70 16.91 15.22
CA ASN A 562 -9.13 16.64 15.38
C ASN A 562 -9.94 17.00 14.12
N ARG A 563 -9.69 18.19 13.53
CA ARG A 563 -10.36 18.60 12.29
C ARG A 563 -9.97 17.70 11.11
N THR A 564 -8.69 17.33 11.03
CA THR A 564 -8.18 16.45 9.97
C THR A 564 -8.83 15.07 10.04
N LYS A 565 -8.98 14.51 11.24
CA LYS A 565 -9.64 13.23 11.47
C LYS A 565 -11.14 13.29 11.16
N ALA A 566 -11.84 14.29 11.69
CA ALA A 566 -13.29 14.48 11.45
C ALA A 566 -13.61 14.59 9.95
N LEU A 567 -12.74 15.22 9.17
CA LEU A 567 -12.95 15.31 7.73
C LEU A 567 -12.71 13.97 7.02
N GLU A 568 -11.72 13.18 7.42
CA GLU A 568 -11.55 11.84 6.85
C GLU A 568 -12.75 10.94 7.16
N GLU A 569 -13.33 11.04 8.37
CA GLU A 569 -14.56 10.33 8.73
C GLU A 569 -15.75 10.75 7.86
N LYS A 570 -15.86 12.04 7.51
CA LYS A 570 -16.86 12.54 6.54
C LYS A 570 -16.64 11.95 5.15
N MET A 571 -15.40 11.86 4.68
CA MET A 571 -15.08 11.22 3.40
C MET A 571 -15.51 9.76 3.40
N ASP A 572 -15.18 9.00 4.45
CA ASP A 572 -15.59 7.59 4.56
C ASP A 572 -17.13 7.46 4.64
N ALA A 573 -17.82 8.37 5.33
CA ALA A 573 -19.28 8.40 5.38
C ALA A 573 -19.89 8.65 3.99
N ILE A 574 -19.29 9.52 3.18
CA ILE A 574 -19.70 9.72 1.78
C ILE A 574 -19.46 8.46 0.95
N GLU A 575 -18.33 7.76 1.13
CA GLU A 575 -18.04 6.49 0.43
C GLU A 575 -19.11 5.43 0.74
N ARG A 576 -19.58 5.37 1.99
CA ARG A 576 -20.68 4.48 2.41
C ARG A 576 -22.07 4.98 2.03
N GLY A 577 -22.19 6.22 1.55
CA GLY A 577 -23.48 6.85 1.23
C GLY A 577 -24.28 7.32 2.45
N GLU A 578 -23.62 7.48 3.60
CA GLU A 578 -24.20 7.92 4.87
C GLU A 578 -24.25 9.44 5.02
N MET A 579 -23.46 10.18 4.24
CA MET A 579 -23.41 11.65 4.25
C MET A 579 -23.58 12.22 2.84
N ASP A 580 -24.29 13.34 2.72
CA ASP A 580 -24.44 14.05 1.45
C ASP A 580 -23.16 14.81 1.07
N TYR A 581 -22.75 14.65 -0.18
CA TYR A 581 -21.55 15.27 -0.74
C TYR A 581 -21.66 16.79 -0.85
N LEU A 582 -22.83 17.33 -1.23
CA LEU A 582 -23.00 18.78 -1.39
C LEU A 582 -23.05 19.47 -0.04
N GLU A 583 -23.64 18.84 0.97
CA GLU A 583 -23.59 19.32 2.36
C GLU A 583 -22.15 19.41 2.86
N ALA A 584 -21.37 18.33 2.72
CA ALA A 584 -19.96 18.32 3.11
C ALA A 584 -19.13 19.40 2.39
N LEU A 585 -19.39 19.63 1.10
CA LEU A 585 -18.74 20.69 0.34
C LEU A 585 -19.12 22.10 0.80
N LYS A 586 -20.40 22.33 1.12
CA LYS A 586 -20.86 23.63 1.63
C LYS A 586 -20.21 23.95 2.97
N GLU A 587 -20.18 22.98 3.89
CA GLU A 587 -19.50 23.14 5.17
C GLU A 587 -18.01 23.48 4.98
N LEU A 588 -17.33 22.76 4.10
CA LEU A 588 -15.93 23.00 3.78
C LEU A 588 -15.72 24.40 3.19
N TYR A 589 -16.60 24.85 2.30
CA TYR A 589 -16.51 26.17 1.69
C TYR A 589 -16.71 27.29 2.71
N GLU A 590 -17.71 27.16 3.60
CA GLU A 590 -17.93 28.13 4.67
C GLU A 590 -16.78 28.15 5.67
N GLU A 591 -16.16 27.01 5.98
CA GLU A 591 -14.95 26.96 6.78
C GLU A 591 -13.81 27.76 6.12
N ILE A 592 -13.55 27.54 4.83
CA ILE A 592 -12.41 28.15 4.14
C ILE A 592 -12.59 29.67 3.94
N LYS A 593 -13.83 30.15 3.83
CA LYS A 593 -14.09 31.61 3.81
C LYS A 593 -13.55 32.32 5.06
N LEU A 594 -13.45 31.63 6.20
CA LEU A 594 -12.90 32.20 7.43
C LEU A 594 -11.37 32.41 7.40
N ILE A 595 -10.66 31.86 6.40
CA ILE A 595 -9.21 32.08 6.20
C ILE A 595 -8.94 33.43 5.49
N ARG A 596 -9.94 33.95 4.78
CA ARG A 596 -9.89 35.24 4.10
C ARG A 596 -10.23 36.35 5.07
#